data_AF-A0A5E6MBD2-F1
#
_entry.id   AF-A0A5E6MBD2-F1
#
_cell.length_a   1.000
_cell.length_b   1.000
_cell.length_c   1.000
_cell.angle_alpha   90.00
_cell.angle_beta   90.00
_cell.angle_gamma   90.00
#
_symmetry.space_group_name_H-M   'P 1'
#
loop_
_entity.id
_entity.type
_entity.pdbx_description
1 polymer ?
#
loop_
_entity_poly.entity_id
_entity_poly.type
_entity_poly.pdbx_seq_one_letter_code
_entity_poly.pdbx_strand_id
1 'polypeptide(L)'
;MPRSLIGRLAGGGEGIRAGIPLIFFLFLALSVPGCRFGFSSPAGEYAGSWSEPDQSTVLLTLTLEADGKAVMQRTVRWPDGRTEADSWESEYRVGEDQVLVGSEGKVYGVFRRQGNALLDQRHLIDGKPIRLERKRTQNP
;
A
#
# COMPACT_ATOMS: atom_id res chain seq x y z
N MET A 1 -55.37 -55.76 -9.60
CA MET A 1 -55.97 -55.35 -10.89
C MET A 1 -56.60 -53.96 -10.71
N PRO A 2 -56.80 -53.11 -11.73
CA PRO A 2 -55.80 -52.51 -12.64
C PRO A 2 -56.05 -50.99 -12.93
N ARG A 3 -55.10 -50.37 -13.67
CA ARG A 3 -55.18 -49.25 -14.67
C ARG A 3 -55.79 -47.89 -14.27
N SER A 4 -55.10 -46.74 -14.31
CA SER A 4 -54.23 -46.08 -15.32
C SER A 4 -54.97 -45.12 -16.27
N LEU A 5 -54.35 -43.92 -16.43
CA LEU A 5 -54.26 -43.03 -17.62
C LEU A 5 -54.91 -41.61 -17.60
N ILE A 6 -54.00 -40.62 -17.59
CA ILE A 6 -53.79 -39.50 -18.56
C ILE A 6 -54.22 -38.07 -18.23
N GLY A 7 -53.20 -37.19 -18.34
CA GLY A 7 -53.21 -35.79 -18.82
C GLY A 7 -52.42 -34.88 -17.86
N ARG A 8 -51.18 -34.38 -18.07
CA ARG A 8 -50.43 -33.84 -19.24
C ARG A 8 -51.29 -32.81 -20.00
N LEU A 9 -50.94 -31.54 -20.20
CA LEU A 9 -49.70 -30.74 -20.33
C LEU A 9 -50.03 -29.31 -19.79
N ALA A 10 -49.16 -28.33 -19.54
CA ALA A 10 -48.06 -27.80 -20.34
C ALA A 10 -47.32 -26.69 -19.57
N GLY A 11 -46.11 -26.36 -20.06
CA GLY A 11 -45.22 -25.30 -19.59
C GLY A 11 -43.91 -25.92 -19.12
N GLY A 12 -43.03 -26.45 -19.99
CA GLY A 12 -42.37 -25.75 -21.10
C GLY A 12 -41.11 -25.11 -20.53
N GLY A 13 -39.88 -25.36 -20.98
CA GLY A 13 -39.32 -26.15 -22.07
C GLY A 13 -37.83 -25.77 -22.11
N GLU A 14 -36.99 -26.72 -22.52
CA GLU A 14 -35.64 -26.50 -23.08
C GLU A 14 -34.56 -26.03 -22.08
N GLY A 15 -33.54 -26.84 -21.80
CA GLY A 15 -32.31 -26.88 -22.61
C GLY A 15 -31.37 -25.81 -22.06
N ILE A 16 -30.19 -26.13 -21.50
CA ILE A 16 -28.97 -26.30 -22.29
C ILE A 16 -27.89 -26.88 -21.35
N ARG A 17 -27.29 -28.00 -21.78
CA ARG A 17 -25.91 -28.38 -21.42
C ARG A 17 -24.97 -27.31 -21.97
N ALA A 18 -23.93 -26.98 -21.19
CA ALA A 18 -22.70 -26.27 -21.57
C ALA A 18 -22.57 -24.87 -20.95
N GLY A 19 -21.42 -24.64 -20.30
CA GLY A 19 -20.98 -23.29 -19.97
C GLY A 19 -20.10 -23.23 -18.73
N ILE A 20 -18.90 -23.79 -18.78
CA ILE A 20 -17.78 -23.03 -18.20
C ILE A 20 -17.49 -21.91 -19.20
N PRO A 21 -17.58 -20.65 -18.77
CA PRO A 21 -16.53 -19.68 -19.08
C PRO A 21 -16.13 -19.02 -17.74
N LEU A 22 -14.95 -19.24 -17.14
CA LEU A 22 -13.63 -18.91 -17.66
C LEU A 22 -13.58 -17.65 -18.53
N ILE A 23 -14.23 -16.56 -18.07
CA ILE A 23 -13.99 -15.14 -18.42
C ILE A 23 -14.61 -14.36 -17.25
N PHE A 24 -13.85 -13.86 -16.27
CA PHE A 24 -13.39 -12.46 -16.28
C PHE A 24 -12.04 -12.26 -15.56
N PHE A 25 -11.19 -13.29 -15.41
CA PHE A 25 -9.77 -13.11 -15.05
C PHE A 25 -8.90 -12.83 -16.29
N LEU A 26 -9.35 -11.88 -17.11
CA LEU A 26 -8.61 -11.37 -18.26
C LEU A 26 -8.84 -9.85 -18.38
N PHE A 27 -8.31 -9.08 -17.45
CA PHE A 27 -7.75 -7.78 -17.80
C PHE A 27 -6.30 -8.05 -18.14
N LEU A 28 -6.06 -8.67 -19.30
CA LEU A 28 -5.48 -7.97 -20.44
C LEU A 28 -4.55 -6.86 -19.94
N ALA A 29 -3.26 -7.21 -19.93
CA ALA A 29 -2.16 -6.28 -20.04
C ALA A 29 -2.43 -5.37 -21.25
N LEU A 30 -3.24 -4.33 -21.04
CA LEU A 30 -3.29 -3.18 -21.90
C LEU A 30 -2.02 -2.40 -21.58
N SER A 31 -0.97 -2.84 -22.25
CA SER A 31 0.15 -2.02 -22.68
C SER A 31 -0.44 -0.80 -23.37
N VAL A 32 -0.85 0.22 -22.61
CA VAL A 32 -1.16 1.55 -23.14
C VAL A 32 0.20 2.17 -23.47
N PRO A 33 0.60 2.28 -24.74
CA PRO A 33 1.80 3.00 -25.11
C PRO A 33 1.41 4.48 -25.11
N GLY A 34 1.91 5.23 -24.12
CA GLY A 34 1.89 6.68 -24.19
C GLY A 34 0.73 7.35 -23.45
N CYS A 35 0.87 7.42 -22.13
CA CYS A 35 0.83 8.66 -21.38
C CYS A 35 1.55 8.39 -20.05
N ARG A 36 2.89 8.41 -20.08
CA ARG A 36 3.66 8.57 -18.84
C ARG A 36 3.42 9.99 -18.37
N PHE A 37 2.30 10.20 -17.65
CA PHE A 37 2.25 11.28 -16.67
C PHE A 37 3.52 11.11 -15.84
N GLY A 38 4.32 12.17 -15.73
CA GLY A 38 5.63 12.17 -15.08
C GLY A 38 5.52 11.95 -13.57
N PHE A 39 5.00 10.80 -13.15
CA PHE A 39 5.06 10.34 -11.78
C PHE A 39 6.52 10.01 -11.50
N SER A 40 7.20 10.95 -10.85
CA SER A 40 8.48 10.66 -10.22
C SER A 40 8.29 9.45 -9.32
N SER A 41 9.15 8.45 -9.49
CA SER A 41 9.16 7.27 -8.64
C SER A 41 9.31 7.71 -7.18
N PRO A 42 8.48 7.20 -6.25
CA PRO A 42 8.67 7.48 -4.84
C PRO A 42 9.89 6.74 -4.27
N ALA A 43 10.55 5.86 -5.02
CA ALA A 43 11.77 5.19 -4.60
C ALA A 43 12.85 6.21 -4.18
N GLY A 44 13.48 5.95 -3.03
CA GLY A 44 14.45 6.83 -2.39
C GLY A 44 14.39 6.74 -0.88
N GLU A 45 15.32 7.43 -0.23
CA GLU A 45 15.41 7.50 1.23
C GLU A 45 14.73 8.77 1.73
N TYR A 46 13.93 8.63 2.78
CA TYR A 46 13.22 9.72 3.45
C TYR A 46 13.54 9.68 4.93
N ALA A 47 13.71 10.84 5.56
CA ALA A 47 13.94 10.91 6.99
C ALA A 47 13.11 11.99 7.66
N GLY A 48 12.69 11.71 8.89
CA GLY A 48 12.01 12.65 9.77
C GLY A 48 12.54 12.55 11.19
N SER A 49 12.33 13.62 11.95
CA SER A 49 12.62 13.65 13.37
C SER A 49 11.56 14.46 14.09
N TRP A 50 11.17 14.00 15.27
CA TRP A 50 10.23 14.70 16.12
C TRP A 50 10.49 14.37 17.58
N SER A 51 9.92 15.18 18.47
CA SER A 51 9.92 14.94 19.90
C SER A 51 8.55 14.40 20.32
N GLU A 52 8.56 13.40 21.20
CA GLU A 52 7.36 12.85 21.83
C GLU A 52 7.05 13.59 23.15
N PRO A 53 5.84 13.43 23.72
CA PRO A 53 5.46 14.09 24.98
C PRO A 53 6.37 13.76 26.18
N ASP A 54 7.04 12.60 26.16
CA ASP A 54 8.01 12.19 27.17
C ASP A 54 9.42 12.79 26.97
N GLN A 55 9.53 13.76 26.04
CA GLN A 55 10.77 14.42 25.61
C GLN A 55 11.77 13.48 24.91
N SER A 56 11.38 12.24 24.60
CA SER A 56 12.19 11.41 23.72
C SER A 56 12.20 11.98 22.30
N THR A 57 13.33 11.84 21.61
CA THR A 57 13.46 12.21 20.20
C THR A 57 13.40 10.95 19.36
N VAL A 58 12.45 10.91 18.45
CA VAL A 58 12.33 9.85 17.45
C VAL A 58 13.00 10.31 16.16
N LEU A 59 13.82 9.43 15.58
CA LEU A 59 14.44 9.55 14.27
C LEU A 59 13.91 8.39 13.44
N LEU A 60 13.31 8.68 12.29
CA LEU A 60 12.80 7.67 11.38
C LEU A 60 13.46 7.83 10.02
N THR A 61 13.95 6.73 9.46
CA THR A 61 14.39 6.64 8.06
C THR A 61 13.52 5.59 7.35
N LEU A 62 12.95 5.97 6.22
CA LEU A 62 12.20 5.10 5.33
C LEU A 62 12.91 5.05 3.97
N THR A 63 13.37 3.86 3.59
CA THR A 63 13.94 3.60 2.27
C THR A 63 12.92 2.86 1.43
N LEU A 64 12.52 3.46 0.31
CA LEU A 64 11.66 2.84 -0.69
C LEU A 64 12.54 2.39 -1.87
N GLU A 65 12.60 1.09 -2.13
CA GLU A 65 13.42 0.51 -3.19
C GLU A 65 12.66 0.46 -4.53
N ALA A 66 13.39 0.42 -5.65
CA ALA A 66 12.76 0.41 -6.97
C ALA A 66 11.97 -0.88 -7.26
N ASP A 67 12.23 -1.96 -6.52
CA ASP A 67 11.58 -3.27 -6.66
C ASP A 67 10.28 -3.41 -5.85
N GLY A 68 9.88 -2.36 -5.11
CA GLY A 68 8.67 -2.36 -4.29
C GLY A 68 8.90 -2.72 -2.82
N LYS A 69 10.15 -2.93 -2.38
CA LYS A 69 10.48 -3.11 -0.96
C LYS A 69 10.59 -1.79 -0.22
N ALA A 70 10.28 -1.84 1.07
CA ALA A 70 10.40 -0.73 2.00
C ALA A 70 11.13 -1.18 3.26
N VAL A 71 12.22 -0.49 3.59
CA VAL A 71 12.96 -0.68 4.84
C VAL A 71 12.70 0.52 5.73
N MET A 72 12.29 0.27 6.98
CA MET A 72 12.08 1.33 7.95
C MET A 72 13.02 1.13 9.14
N GLN A 73 13.70 2.21 9.52
CA GLN A 73 14.64 2.25 10.63
C GLN A 73 14.21 3.36 11.57
N ARG A 74 14.02 3.01 12.84
CA ARG A 74 13.65 3.96 13.88
C ARG A 74 14.73 3.97 14.95
N THR A 75 14.99 5.14 15.50
CA THR A 75 15.82 5.31 16.68
C THR A 75 15.12 6.25 17.64
N VAL A 76 14.99 5.84 18.89
CA VAL A 76 14.43 6.65 19.98
C VAL A 76 15.55 7.00 20.94
N ARG A 77 15.67 8.27 21.30
CA ARG A 77 16.66 8.78 22.25
C ARG A 77 15.93 9.45 23.40
N TRP A 78 16.13 8.96 24.62
CA TRP A 78 15.54 9.57 25.83
C TRP A 78 16.48 10.61 26.45
N PRO A 79 15.94 11.57 27.22
CA PRO A 79 16.75 12.58 27.92
C PRO A 79 17.76 11.99 28.93
N ASP A 80 17.49 10.78 29.43
CA ASP A 80 18.37 10.04 30.36
C ASP A 80 19.59 9.39 29.68
N GLY A 81 19.73 9.54 28.35
CA GLY A 81 20.81 8.99 27.55
C GLY A 81 20.53 7.59 27.01
N ARG A 82 19.41 6.94 27.38
CA ARG A 82 19.01 5.66 26.79
C ARG A 82 18.72 5.84 25.30
N THR A 83 19.08 4.83 24.51
CA THR A 83 18.79 4.77 23.08
C THR A 83 18.25 3.40 22.72
N GLU A 84 17.21 3.37 21.91
CA GLU A 84 16.63 2.16 21.32
C GLU A 84 16.62 2.31 19.80
N ALA A 85 16.95 1.24 19.09
CA ALA A 85 16.91 1.22 17.64
C ALA A 85 16.23 -0.05 17.15
N ASP A 86 15.41 0.10 16.13
CA ASP A 86 14.66 -0.98 15.50
C ASP A 86 14.63 -0.80 13.98
N SER A 87 14.56 -1.92 13.27
CA SER A 87 14.52 -1.97 11.82
C SER A 87 13.60 -3.08 11.37
N TRP A 88 12.79 -2.83 10.36
CA TRP A 88 11.94 -3.85 9.76
C TRP A 88 11.76 -3.63 8.27
N GLU A 89 11.49 -4.73 7.58
CA GLU A 89 11.22 -4.76 6.14
C GLU A 89 9.72 -4.91 5.89
N SER A 90 9.29 -4.38 4.76
CA SER A 90 7.91 -4.38 4.29
C SER A 90 7.88 -4.18 2.78
N GLU A 91 6.68 -4.18 2.20
CA GLU A 91 6.45 -3.77 0.83
C GLU A 91 5.82 -2.39 0.80
N TYR A 92 5.91 -1.72 -0.36
CA TYR A 92 5.12 -0.54 -0.61
C TYR A 92 4.41 -0.58 -1.96
N ARG A 93 3.27 0.12 -2.02
CA ARG A 93 2.50 0.34 -3.26
C ARG A 93 2.23 1.82 -3.42
N VAL A 94 2.25 2.27 -4.67
CA VAL A 94 2.08 3.68 -5.04
C VAL A 94 0.67 3.87 -5.58
N GLY A 95 -0.11 4.74 -4.93
CA GLY A 95 -1.36 5.28 -5.45
C GLY A 95 -1.14 6.62 -6.16
N GLU A 96 -2.22 7.30 -6.51
CA GLU A 96 -2.17 8.59 -7.22
C GLU A 96 -1.43 9.66 -6.40
N ASP A 97 -1.80 9.85 -5.13
CA ASP A 97 -1.20 10.85 -4.23
C ASP A 97 -0.62 10.23 -2.95
N GLN A 98 -0.57 8.90 -2.87
CA GLN A 98 -0.25 8.16 -1.65
C GLN A 98 0.77 7.05 -1.86
N VAL A 99 1.52 6.75 -0.81
CA VAL A 99 2.37 5.57 -0.68
C VAL A 99 1.88 4.77 0.52
N LEU A 100 1.48 3.53 0.28
CA LEU A 100 1.09 2.59 1.33
C LEU A 100 2.27 1.67 1.62
N VAL A 101 2.67 1.59 2.88
CA VAL A 101 3.74 0.72 3.37
C VAL A 101 3.14 -0.33 4.29
N GLY A 102 3.39 -1.61 4.01
CA GLY A 102 2.72 -2.72 4.68
C GLY A 102 3.28 -4.08 4.30
N SER A 103 2.80 -5.11 4.98
CA SER A 103 2.98 -6.52 4.62
C SER A 103 1.62 -7.19 4.49
N GLU A 104 1.59 -8.46 4.11
CA GLU A 104 0.33 -9.22 4.04
C GLU A 104 -0.47 -9.09 5.35
N GLY A 105 -1.71 -8.62 5.23
CA GLY A 105 -2.63 -8.44 6.36
C GLY A 105 -2.33 -7.26 7.30
N LYS A 106 -1.27 -6.47 7.09
CA LYS A 106 -0.91 -5.37 8.00
C LYS A 106 -0.38 -4.13 7.27
N VAL A 107 -1.02 -2.99 7.52
CA VAL A 107 -0.55 -1.67 7.05
C VAL A 107 0.25 -1.00 8.17
N TYR A 108 1.48 -0.61 7.88
CA TYR A 108 2.36 0.11 8.81
C TYR A 108 2.24 1.63 8.66
N GLY A 109 2.03 2.11 7.44
CA GLY A 109 1.92 3.54 7.17
C GLY A 109 1.19 3.84 5.86
N VAL A 110 0.49 4.97 5.85
CA VAL A 110 -0.12 5.54 4.63
C VAL A 110 0.34 6.98 4.54
N PHE A 111 1.18 7.27 3.57
CA PHE A 111 1.82 8.56 3.41
C PHE A 111 1.26 9.31 2.22
N ARG A 112 0.87 10.56 2.41
CA ARG A 112 0.56 11.47 1.30
C ARG A 112 1.84 12.04 0.72
N ARG A 113 1.97 12.02 -0.60
CA ARG A 113 3.08 12.64 -1.32
C ARG A 113 2.89 14.16 -1.38
N GLN A 114 3.92 14.92 -0.99
CA GLN A 114 3.92 16.37 -1.12
C GLN A 114 5.30 16.87 -1.53
N GLY A 115 5.50 17.09 -2.84
CA GLY A 115 6.80 17.46 -3.39
C GLY A 115 7.83 16.37 -3.12
N ASN A 116 8.88 16.72 -2.38
CA ASN A 116 9.95 15.79 -1.97
C ASN A 116 9.70 15.13 -0.60
N ALA A 117 8.50 15.26 -0.04
CA ALA A 117 8.17 14.69 1.26
C ALA A 117 7.05 13.66 1.21
N LEU A 118 7.05 12.81 2.23
CA LEU A 118 5.98 11.89 2.60
C LEU A 118 5.37 12.36 3.93
N LEU A 119 4.05 12.53 3.96
CA LEU A 119 3.31 12.98 5.14
C LEU A 119 2.47 11.85 5.71
N ASP A 120 2.69 11.47 6.96
CA ASP A 120 1.77 10.61 7.69
C ASP A 120 0.66 11.48 8.30
N GLN A 121 -0.53 11.42 7.72
CA GLN A 121 -1.67 12.22 8.19
C GLN A 121 -2.40 11.62 9.39
N ARG A 122 -2.08 10.36 9.75
CA ARG A 122 -2.76 9.64 10.84
C ARG A 122 -2.04 9.85 12.17
N HIS A 123 -0.72 9.95 12.14
CA HIS A 123 0.10 10.20 13.31
C HIS A 123 0.48 11.69 13.36
N LEU A 124 -0.02 12.39 14.38
CA LEU A 124 0.19 13.82 14.56
C LEU A 124 1.11 14.08 15.75
N ILE A 125 2.08 14.97 15.56
CA ILE A 125 2.94 15.53 16.61
C ILE A 125 2.62 17.01 16.71
N ASP A 126 2.23 17.47 17.91
CA ASP A 126 1.76 18.83 18.16
C ASP A 126 0.68 19.30 17.16
N GLY A 127 -0.24 18.39 16.80
CA GLY A 127 -1.33 18.64 15.86
C GLY A 127 -0.89 18.71 14.39
N LYS A 128 0.38 18.40 14.06
CA LYS A 128 0.91 18.42 12.70
C LYS A 128 1.25 17.00 12.22
N PRO A 129 1.01 16.68 10.93
CA PRO A 129 1.43 15.41 10.34
C PRO A 129 2.94 15.18 10.50
N ILE A 130 3.34 13.94 10.78
CA ILE A 130 4.75 13.55 10.67
C ILE A 130 5.19 13.71 9.22
N ARG A 131 6.34 14.35 9.02
CA ARG A 131 6.88 14.65 7.70
C ARG A 131 8.24 13.99 7.54
N LEU A 132 8.35 13.14 6.51
CA LEU A 132 9.60 12.51 6.10
C LEU A 132 10.09 13.22 4.83
N GLU A 133 11.24 13.87 4.92
CA GLU A 133 11.86 14.59 3.81
C GLU A 133 12.78 13.65 3.03
N ARG A 134 12.69 13.68 1.71
CA ARG A 134 13.61 12.92 0.84
C ARG A 134 15.04 13.41 1.06
N LYS A 135 15.94 12.49 1.40
CA LYS A 135 17.37 12.77 1.42
C LYS A 135 17.83 13.01 -0.01
N ARG A 136 18.56 14.11 -0.23
CA ARG A 136 19.23 14.33 -1.52
C ARG A 136 20.25 13.21 -1.70
N THR A 137 20.20 12.51 -2.81
CA THR A 137 21.32 11.67 -3.25
C THR A 137 22.50 12.62 -3.41
N GLN A 138 23.47 12.57 -2.50
CA GLN A 138 24.78 13.13 -2.80
C GLN A 138 25.36 12.22 -3.87
N ASN A 139 25.30 12.67 -5.13
CA ASN A 139 26.13 12.05 -6.15
C ASN A 139 27.59 12.25 -5.70
N PRO A 140 28.42 11.18 -5.72
CA PRO A 140 29.85 11.31 -5.46
C PRO A 140 30.52 12.26 -6.45
#